data_AF-A0A5C9DLB5-F1
#
_entry.id   AF-A0A5C9DLB5-F1
#
_cell.length_a   1.000
_cell.length_b   1.000
_cell.length_c   1.000
_cell.angle_alpha   90.00
_cell.angle_beta   90.00
_cell.angle_gamma   90.00
#
_symmetry.space_group_name_H-M   'P 1'
#
loop_
_entity.id
_entity.type
_entity.pdbx_description
1 polymer ?
#
loop_
_entity_poly.entity_id
_entity_poly.type
_entity_poly.pdbx_seq_one_letter_code
_entity_poly.pdbx_strand_id
1 'polypeptide(L)'
;MNEHSRYPGFLKSLLIISAFFALAPGIAGTQEFKKSLSPWMGRSLVNTKYGIVQGETDRAGTYAWRGLPYAQAPVGALRWKAPQPPLSWDNVLHGDKFSDSSLQKLPLGNWTSGSEDSLYLNIWRPADARPDLPVYVWIHGGGNSIGSASQTTDYLGYNFASKIGSVFVSLNYRLGVLGWFRHPDLASGNPRDDSGNYGTLDLIAALEWIQDNITAFGGNPRNVTIAGESAGAFNVLTLMLAPDARGLFHRAVAQSPYRTDATLPKAKHFAQGLADKLARKDGLAAPPQGEDFAPWIRSFSGKEILSQVGRGVAGMSPFPYPIWDGTVLPSEGFLAFSDPRKVVDVPLILGTNKEETKVFQIFGRQNPKDPFYQIGAEVASAAWKASGADSVADAIVSGDGARKVYLYRFDWGAPDGNGKSVLGGNAGLLLGAAHGVDIPFFLQNDSLFGNLLPLPVFTSKNEPGRKALKRAIGLYMLSFMEKGEPSSSAGEILPLWKFWDSAAKEPSFLILDADFEALRIREGRGRVTFASIRTWIDSLDEGMRERLHESARAYSDQFP
;
A
#
# COMPACT_ATOMS: atom_id res chain seq x y z
N MET A 1 30.10 63.36 -49.60
CA MET A 1 31.40 64.00 -49.87
C MET A 1 32.16 64.06 -48.55
N ASN A 2 33.44 63.67 -48.59
CA ASN A 2 34.56 64.06 -47.71
C ASN A 2 34.42 63.94 -46.18
N GLU A 3 35.44 63.59 -45.41
CA GLU A 3 36.62 62.72 -45.60
C GLU A 3 37.41 62.72 -44.27
N HIS A 4 37.90 61.57 -43.79
CA HIS A 4 39.19 61.44 -43.05
C HIS A 4 39.37 62.25 -41.70
N SER A 5 40.36 62.04 -40.81
CA SER A 5 41.34 60.94 -40.62
C SER A 5 42.04 61.01 -39.23
N ARG A 6 42.20 59.85 -38.56
CA ARG A 6 43.30 59.42 -37.64
C ARG A 6 43.55 60.09 -36.25
N TYR A 7 43.53 59.20 -35.24
CA TYR A 7 44.45 59.00 -34.09
C TYR A 7 45.93 59.47 -34.26
N PRO A 8 46.79 59.58 -33.21
CA PRO A 8 46.78 58.91 -31.87
C PRO A 8 47.04 59.87 -30.66
N GLY A 9 47.23 59.46 -29.38
CA GLY A 9 47.09 58.15 -28.70
C GLY A 9 48.14 57.92 -27.57
N PHE A 10 47.78 57.17 -26.50
CA PHE A 10 48.62 56.79 -25.32
C PHE A 10 49.16 57.97 -24.47
N LEU A 11 49.64 57.88 -23.21
CA LEU A 11 49.64 56.93 -22.06
C LEU A 11 49.14 57.72 -20.79
N LYS A 12 48.80 57.23 -19.58
CA LYS A 12 48.65 55.89 -18.93
C LYS A 12 47.72 55.99 -17.68
N SER A 13 47.58 54.86 -16.96
CA SER A 13 47.39 54.63 -15.50
C SER A 13 47.50 55.81 -14.50
N LEU A 14 46.77 55.87 -13.37
CA LEU A 14 45.77 54.97 -12.73
C LEU A 14 44.82 55.85 -11.85
N LEU A 15 43.49 55.80 -12.00
CA LEU A 15 42.47 55.24 -11.06
C LEU A 15 42.81 55.32 -9.54
N ILE A 16 41.85 55.62 -8.64
CA ILE A 16 40.44 55.18 -8.57
C ILE A 16 39.43 56.36 -8.41
N ILE A 17 38.18 56.17 -8.83
CA ILE A 17 37.10 57.18 -8.95
C ILE A 17 36.09 57.10 -7.78
N SER A 18 35.35 58.19 -7.50
CA SER A 18 34.28 58.26 -6.50
C SER A 18 32.95 58.81 -7.04
N ALA A 19 31.85 58.34 -6.45
CA ALA A 19 30.49 58.92 -6.38
C ALA A 19 29.60 59.07 -7.64
N PHE A 20 28.36 58.55 -7.52
CA PHE A 20 27.02 59.14 -7.77
C PHE A 20 26.81 60.30 -8.79
N PHE A 21 25.66 60.48 -9.47
CA PHE A 21 24.27 60.01 -9.25
C PHE A 21 23.46 60.09 -10.59
N ALA A 22 22.51 59.17 -10.85
CA ALA A 22 21.37 59.38 -11.79
C ALA A 22 20.30 58.27 -11.63
N LEU A 23 19.04 58.54 -12.02
CA LEU A 23 17.92 57.57 -11.95
C LEU A 23 17.55 56.98 -13.33
N ALA A 24 17.08 55.73 -13.34
CA ALA A 24 16.32 55.09 -14.41
C ALA A 24 15.31 54.08 -13.80
N PRO A 25 14.21 53.72 -14.48
CA PRO A 25 13.03 53.12 -13.83
C PRO A 25 13.16 51.63 -13.51
N GLY A 26 12.30 51.16 -12.60
CA GLY A 26 12.28 49.79 -12.12
C GLY A 26 11.89 48.78 -13.21
N ILE A 27 12.81 47.86 -13.52
CA ILE A 27 12.47 46.59 -14.14
C ILE A 27 11.85 45.71 -13.04
N ALA A 28 10.62 45.25 -13.27
CA ALA A 28 10.02 44.21 -12.44
C ALA A 28 10.79 42.90 -12.66
N GLY A 29 11.83 42.67 -11.86
CA GLY A 29 12.63 41.46 -11.92
C GLY A 29 11.77 40.26 -11.52
N THR A 30 11.25 39.55 -12.52
CA THR A 30 10.76 38.19 -12.35
C THR A 30 11.94 37.35 -11.88
N GLN A 31 12.04 37.15 -10.56
CA GLN A 31 12.94 36.15 -10.01
C GLN A 31 12.51 34.81 -10.58
N GLU A 32 13.33 34.23 -11.46
CA GLU A 32 13.34 32.79 -11.63
C GLU A 32 13.69 32.18 -10.27
N PHE A 33 12.65 31.85 -9.50
CA PHE A 33 12.74 30.88 -8.42
C PHE A 33 13.14 29.56 -9.06
N LYS A 34 14.46 29.35 -9.21
CA LYS A 34 15.03 28.03 -9.51
C LYS A 34 14.36 27.05 -8.57
N LYS A 35 13.71 26.01 -9.11
CA LYS A 35 12.95 25.01 -8.34
C LYS A 35 13.87 24.07 -7.54
N SER A 36 14.77 24.63 -6.73
CA SER A 36 15.41 23.91 -5.63
C SER A 36 14.36 23.64 -4.55
N LEU A 37 14.29 22.38 -4.13
CA LEU A 37 13.49 21.96 -2.98
C LEU A 37 13.85 22.82 -1.77
N SER A 38 12.85 23.41 -1.11
CA SER A 38 13.07 24.15 0.12
C SER A 38 13.42 23.17 1.25
N PRO A 39 14.45 23.42 2.09
CA PRO A 39 14.60 22.68 3.33
C PRO A 39 13.37 22.90 4.22
N TRP A 40 13.09 21.98 5.16
CA TRP A 40 11.96 22.12 6.07
C TRP A 40 12.07 23.39 6.92
N MET A 41 11.08 24.29 6.80
CA MET A 41 11.04 25.58 7.50
C MET A 41 10.05 25.62 8.68
N GLY A 42 9.50 24.49 9.11
CA GLY A 42 8.49 24.45 10.18
C GLY A 42 7.14 25.07 9.81
N ARG A 43 6.74 25.01 8.52
CA ARG A 43 5.53 25.68 7.99
C ARG A 43 4.82 24.78 6.96
N SER A 44 3.50 24.91 6.84
CA SER A 44 2.70 24.14 5.88
C SER A 44 2.80 24.60 4.42
N LEU A 45 3.51 25.71 4.12
CA LEU A 45 3.86 26.12 2.76
C LEU A 45 5.22 25.54 2.37
N VAL A 46 5.26 24.70 1.33
CA VAL A 46 6.44 23.92 0.93
C VAL A 46 6.68 24.01 -0.59
N ASN A 47 7.94 23.96 -1.03
CA ASN A 47 8.28 23.93 -2.46
C ASN A 47 8.66 22.51 -2.92
N THR A 48 7.86 21.93 -3.81
CA THR A 48 8.13 20.63 -4.45
C THR A 48 8.86 20.81 -5.78
N LYS A 49 9.32 19.71 -6.38
CA LYS A 49 9.89 19.66 -7.74
C LYS A 49 8.93 20.21 -8.81
N TYR A 50 7.62 20.07 -8.59
CA TYR A 50 6.55 20.42 -9.54
C TYR A 50 5.99 21.82 -9.30
N GLY A 51 5.89 22.26 -8.05
CA GLY A 51 5.51 23.62 -7.66
C GLY A 51 5.27 23.79 -6.15
N ILE A 52 4.77 24.96 -5.76
CA ILE A 52 4.51 25.29 -4.35
C ILE A 52 3.19 24.66 -3.88
N VAL A 53 3.15 24.11 -2.67
CA VAL A 53 1.94 23.52 -2.05
C VAL A 53 1.71 24.12 -0.67
N GLN A 54 0.45 24.50 -0.38
CA GLN A 54 -0.02 24.98 0.91
C GLN A 54 -0.89 23.91 1.58
N GLY A 55 -0.41 23.34 2.68
CA GLY A 55 -1.19 22.46 3.57
C GLY A 55 -1.87 23.22 4.71
N GLU A 56 -2.54 22.50 5.59
CA GLU A 56 -3.24 23.06 6.76
C GLU A 56 -2.73 22.48 8.09
N THR A 57 -3.19 23.03 9.21
CA THR A 57 -3.07 22.41 10.54
C THR A 57 -4.23 21.44 10.75
N ASP A 58 -3.93 20.18 11.05
CA ASP A 58 -4.89 19.10 11.34
C ASP A 58 -4.77 18.70 12.85
N ARG A 59 -5.61 17.76 13.28
CA ARG A 59 -5.74 17.25 14.64
C ARG A 59 -4.41 16.74 15.22
N ALA A 60 -4.39 16.61 16.55
CA ALA A 60 -3.23 16.15 17.33
C ALA A 60 -1.93 16.96 17.10
N GLY A 61 -2.04 18.23 16.71
CA GLY A 61 -0.88 19.09 16.46
C GLY A 61 -0.07 18.63 15.25
N THR A 62 -0.74 18.39 14.13
CA THR A 62 -0.10 17.95 12.87
C THR A 62 -0.30 18.98 11.75
N TYR A 63 0.60 18.97 10.77
CA TYR A 63 0.32 19.55 9.46
C TYR A 63 -0.18 18.44 8.52
N ALA A 64 -1.12 18.80 7.65
CA ALA A 64 -1.66 17.93 6.62
C ALA A 64 -1.59 18.59 5.23
N TRP A 65 -1.28 17.80 4.22
CA TRP A 65 -1.43 18.13 2.81
C TRP A 65 -2.18 16.96 2.15
N ARG A 66 -3.21 17.23 1.36
CA ARG A 66 -4.11 16.22 0.78
C ARG A 66 -4.26 16.45 -0.71
N GLY A 67 -4.50 15.38 -1.48
CA GLY A 67 -4.71 15.49 -2.92
C GLY A 67 -3.52 16.03 -3.72
N LEU A 68 -2.27 15.69 -3.34
CA LEU A 68 -1.08 16.08 -4.11
C LEU A 68 -0.89 15.09 -5.27
N PRO A 69 -0.82 15.53 -6.54
CA PRO A 69 -0.62 14.63 -7.66
C PRO A 69 0.81 14.07 -7.65
N TYR A 70 0.94 12.75 -7.70
CA TYR A 70 2.24 12.08 -7.87
C TYR A 70 2.46 11.58 -9.30
N ALA A 71 1.40 11.52 -10.12
CA ALA A 71 1.46 11.30 -11.56
C ALA A 71 0.36 12.10 -12.28
N GLN A 72 0.40 12.14 -13.62
CA GLN A 72 -0.70 12.63 -14.46
C GLN A 72 -1.90 11.68 -14.42
N ALA A 73 -3.09 12.25 -14.61
CA ALA A 73 -4.35 11.52 -14.77
C ALA A 73 -4.24 10.40 -15.84
N PRO A 74 -4.42 9.11 -15.49
CA PRO A 74 -4.24 7.98 -16.41
C PRO A 74 -5.47 7.77 -17.32
N VAL A 75 -5.95 8.86 -17.92
CA VAL A 75 -7.20 8.93 -18.71
C VAL A 75 -6.94 8.93 -20.21
N GLY A 76 -7.94 8.53 -21.01
CA GLY A 76 -7.86 8.56 -22.47
C GLY A 76 -6.64 7.79 -23.00
N ALA A 77 -5.75 8.48 -23.71
CA ALA A 77 -4.51 7.90 -24.24
C ALA A 77 -3.53 7.38 -23.16
N LEU A 78 -3.65 7.84 -21.90
CA LEU A 78 -2.86 7.35 -20.75
C LEU A 78 -3.53 6.18 -20.00
N ARG A 79 -4.77 5.80 -20.34
CA ARG A 79 -5.36 4.56 -19.82
C ARG A 79 -4.56 3.37 -20.35
N TRP A 80 -4.18 2.44 -19.46
CA TRP A 80 -3.29 1.33 -19.77
C TRP A 80 -1.96 1.78 -20.40
N LYS A 81 -1.25 2.61 -19.63
CA LYS A 81 0.15 3.03 -19.81
C LYS A 81 0.81 3.20 -18.45
N ALA A 82 2.13 3.19 -18.41
CA ALA A 82 2.91 3.59 -17.26
C ALA A 82 2.55 5.03 -16.83
N PRO A 83 2.48 5.32 -15.51
CA PRO A 83 2.22 6.66 -15.01
C PRO A 83 3.28 7.64 -15.53
N GLN A 84 2.86 8.86 -15.84
CA GLN A 84 3.74 9.93 -16.30
C GLN A 84 3.92 10.96 -15.16
N PRO A 85 5.10 11.60 -15.00
CA PRO A 85 5.33 12.58 -13.95
C PRO A 85 4.30 13.73 -13.99
N PRO A 86 3.91 14.31 -12.84
CA PRO A 86 2.97 15.43 -12.77
C PRO A 86 3.38 16.60 -13.67
N LEU A 87 2.38 17.28 -14.23
CA LEU A 87 2.62 18.60 -14.82
C LEU A 87 3.01 19.58 -13.70
N SER A 88 3.97 20.46 -13.99
CA SER A 88 4.30 21.58 -13.10
C SER A 88 3.12 22.55 -12.97
N TRP A 89 3.06 23.26 -11.84
CA TRP A 89 2.10 24.33 -11.60
C TRP A 89 2.81 25.59 -11.08
N ASP A 90 2.32 26.76 -11.48
CA ASP A 90 2.92 28.06 -11.15
C ASP A 90 2.25 28.73 -9.93
N ASN A 91 0.93 28.55 -9.79
CA ASN A 91 0.16 29.04 -8.65
C ASN A 91 0.21 28.05 -7.48
N VAL A 92 0.09 28.52 -6.24
CA VAL A 92 0.10 27.66 -5.04
C VAL A 92 -1.02 26.63 -5.10
N LEU A 93 -0.65 25.34 -5.05
CA LEU A 93 -1.61 24.24 -4.92
C LEU A 93 -2.09 24.15 -3.48
N HIS A 94 -3.40 24.25 -3.25
CA HIS A 94 -4.00 24.08 -1.93
C HIS A 94 -4.24 22.59 -1.66
N GLY A 95 -3.47 22.02 -0.74
CA GLY A 95 -3.59 20.62 -0.31
C GLY A 95 -4.58 20.45 0.84
N ASP A 96 -5.76 21.10 0.76
CA ASP A 96 -6.78 21.06 1.82
C ASP A 96 -7.73 19.85 1.66
N LYS A 97 -7.98 19.41 0.43
CA LYS A 97 -8.98 18.38 0.08
C LYS A 97 -8.34 17.07 -0.33
N PHE A 98 -9.00 15.97 0.02
CA PHE A 98 -8.72 14.66 -0.56
C PHE A 98 -9.11 14.63 -2.05
N SER A 99 -8.40 13.83 -2.84
CA SER A 99 -8.88 13.43 -4.17
C SER A 99 -10.01 12.40 -4.05
N ASP A 100 -10.70 12.17 -5.16
CA ASP A 100 -11.47 10.95 -5.37
C ASP A 100 -10.61 9.69 -5.14
N SER A 101 -11.26 8.57 -4.83
CA SER A 101 -10.62 7.25 -4.90
C SER A 101 -10.42 6.81 -6.35
N SER A 102 -9.54 5.85 -6.59
CA SER A 102 -9.41 5.23 -7.90
C SER A 102 -10.69 4.49 -8.30
N LEU A 103 -11.09 4.62 -9.57
CA LEU A 103 -12.36 4.12 -10.09
C LEU A 103 -12.53 2.62 -9.84
N GLN A 104 -13.55 2.28 -9.05
CA GLN A 104 -13.78 0.93 -8.54
C GLN A 104 -15.25 0.53 -8.59
N LYS A 105 -15.51 -0.78 -8.52
CA LYS A 105 -16.84 -1.38 -8.48
C LYS A 105 -17.17 -1.73 -7.03
N LEU A 106 -18.19 -1.12 -6.45
CA LEU A 106 -18.51 -1.32 -5.03
C LEU A 106 -18.96 -2.77 -4.77
N PRO A 107 -18.64 -3.39 -3.62
CA PRO A 107 -18.99 -4.78 -3.35
C PRO A 107 -20.50 -5.03 -3.26
N LEU A 108 -21.25 -4.03 -2.75
CA LEU A 108 -22.69 -4.09 -2.56
C LEU A 108 -23.41 -3.34 -3.69
N GLY A 109 -24.07 -4.08 -4.59
CA GLY A 109 -24.80 -3.53 -5.73
C GLY A 109 -23.89 -3.09 -6.90
N ASN A 110 -24.46 -2.92 -8.10
CA ASN A 110 -23.70 -2.66 -9.34
C ASN A 110 -23.26 -1.21 -9.53
N TRP A 111 -22.93 -0.53 -8.43
CA TRP A 111 -22.47 0.85 -8.40
C TRP A 111 -20.97 0.96 -8.64
N THR A 112 -20.54 2.09 -9.21
CA THR A 112 -19.12 2.45 -9.37
C THR A 112 -18.86 3.78 -8.68
N SER A 113 -17.66 3.93 -8.11
CA SER A 113 -17.26 5.08 -7.30
C SER A 113 -15.81 5.48 -7.61
N GLY A 114 -15.49 6.76 -7.40
CA GLY A 114 -14.16 7.30 -7.70
C GLY A 114 -13.98 7.69 -9.17
N SER A 115 -12.74 8.04 -9.50
CA SER A 115 -12.33 8.60 -10.80
C SER A 115 -11.14 7.81 -11.38
N GLU A 116 -10.97 7.85 -12.70
CA GLU A 116 -9.73 7.37 -13.32
C GLU A 116 -8.58 8.35 -12.99
N ASP A 117 -8.86 9.65 -12.99
CA ASP A 117 -7.99 10.68 -12.43
C ASP A 117 -7.93 10.58 -10.90
N SER A 118 -6.92 9.86 -10.42
CA SER A 118 -6.86 9.40 -9.03
C SER A 118 -5.44 9.20 -8.47
N LEU A 119 -4.39 9.50 -9.23
CA LEU A 119 -2.98 9.26 -8.86
C LEU A 119 -2.42 10.36 -7.93
N TYR A 120 -3.04 10.44 -6.76
CA TYR A 120 -2.77 11.41 -5.71
C TYR A 120 -2.31 10.73 -4.42
N LEU A 121 -1.55 11.49 -3.62
CA LEU A 121 -1.16 11.13 -2.26
C LEU A 121 -1.49 12.23 -1.25
N ASN A 122 -1.43 11.88 0.02
CA ASN A 122 -1.72 12.73 1.17
C ASN A 122 -0.59 12.55 2.20
N ILE A 123 -0.21 13.62 2.91
CA ILE A 123 0.95 13.67 3.81
C ILE A 123 0.53 14.28 5.14
N TRP A 124 0.94 13.68 6.26
CA TRP A 124 0.84 14.23 7.62
C TRP A 124 2.19 14.19 8.33
N ARG A 125 2.46 15.17 9.19
CA ARG A 125 3.59 15.16 10.14
C ARG A 125 3.29 16.00 11.40
N PRO A 126 4.01 15.84 12.51
CA PRO A 126 3.96 16.78 13.64
C PRO A 126 4.17 18.24 13.20
N ALA A 127 3.37 19.16 13.73
CA ALA A 127 3.44 20.60 13.46
C ALA A 127 4.58 21.27 14.24
N ASP A 128 5.81 20.79 14.01
CA ASP A 128 7.02 21.27 14.66
C ASP A 128 8.17 21.50 13.66
N ALA A 129 9.29 22.02 14.15
CA ALA A 129 10.45 22.38 13.31
C ALA A 129 11.41 21.22 13.00
N ARG A 130 11.16 19.97 13.47
CA ARG A 130 12.09 18.85 13.27
C ARG A 130 12.19 18.46 11.79
N PRO A 131 13.39 18.48 11.17
CA PRO A 131 13.62 17.89 9.85
C PRO A 131 13.90 16.38 9.97
N ASP A 132 14.15 15.74 8.83
CA ASP A 132 14.70 14.37 8.72
C ASP A 132 13.90 13.27 9.44
N LEU A 133 12.58 13.46 9.59
CA LEU A 133 11.72 12.48 10.26
C LEU A 133 11.59 11.19 9.43
N PRO A 134 11.54 9.99 10.06
CA PRO A 134 11.24 8.74 9.36
C PRO A 134 9.90 8.82 8.60
N VAL A 135 9.85 8.21 7.41
CA VAL A 135 8.69 8.26 6.51
C VAL A 135 7.98 6.90 6.49
N TYR A 136 6.66 6.91 6.68
CA TYR A 136 5.80 5.72 6.61
C TYR A 136 4.82 5.87 5.44
N VAL A 137 4.86 4.94 4.50
CA VAL A 137 4.08 5.01 3.26
C VAL A 137 3.03 3.90 3.26
N TRP A 138 1.76 4.29 3.44
CA TRP A 138 0.63 3.39 3.54
C TRP A 138 -0.01 3.11 2.18
N ILE A 139 0.03 1.84 1.79
CA ILE A 139 -0.64 1.26 0.63
C ILE A 139 -1.90 0.56 1.14
N HIS A 140 -3.08 1.02 0.72
CA HIS A 140 -4.34 0.48 1.23
C HIS A 140 -4.66 -0.92 0.69
N GLY A 141 -5.36 -1.71 1.51
CA GLY A 141 -5.95 -2.99 1.13
C GLY A 141 -7.17 -2.86 0.21
N GLY A 142 -7.94 -3.95 0.08
CA GLY A 142 -9.15 -4.01 -0.76
C GLY A 142 -9.07 -4.94 -1.98
N GLY A 143 -8.32 -6.03 -1.89
CA GLY A 143 -8.23 -7.06 -2.95
C GLY A 143 -7.75 -6.53 -4.32
N ASN A 144 -6.97 -5.44 -4.34
CA ASN A 144 -6.64 -4.62 -5.51
C ASN A 144 -7.85 -4.16 -6.35
N SER A 145 -9.07 -4.31 -5.81
CA SER A 145 -10.37 -4.13 -6.49
C SER A 145 -11.07 -2.83 -6.06
N ILE A 146 -10.88 -2.47 -4.79
CA ILE A 146 -11.54 -1.40 -4.06
C ILE A 146 -10.52 -0.77 -3.09
N GLY A 147 -10.91 0.29 -2.38
CA GLY A 147 -10.10 0.97 -1.38
C GLY A 147 -9.76 2.41 -1.78
N SER A 148 -9.20 3.18 -0.84
CA SER A 148 -8.87 4.59 -1.04
C SER A 148 -7.92 5.11 0.02
N ALA A 149 -6.94 5.95 -0.36
CA ALA A 149 -6.16 6.75 0.58
C ALA A 149 -7.01 7.82 1.30
N SER A 150 -8.16 8.17 0.73
CA SER A 150 -9.15 9.12 1.26
C SER A 150 -10.14 8.46 2.24
N GLN A 151 -9.90 7.23 2.71
CA GLN A 151 -10.74 6.54 3.70
C GLN A 151 -10.55 7.14 5.10
N THR A 152 -11.26 8.25 5.35
CA THR A 152 -11.12 9.13 6.52
C THR A 152 -11.48 8.49 7.87
N THR A 153 -12.03 7.28 7.87
CA THR A 153 -12.34 6.51 9.08
C THR A 153 -11.18 5.64 9.57
N ASP A 154 -10.22 5.30 8.70
CA ASP A 154 -9.25 4.22 8.96
C ASP A 154 -7.79 4.59 8.63
N TYR A 155 -7.55 5.54 7.70
CA TYR A 155 -6.18 5.89 7.23
C TYR A 155 -5.79 7.37 7.44
N LEU A 156 -6.42 8.08 8.39
CA LEU A 156 -6.03 9.46 8.70
C LEU A 156 -4.68 9.53 9.42
N GLY A 157 -3.66 10.04 8.73
CA GLY A 157 -2.26 10.01 9.18
C GLY A 157 -1.95 10.77 10.46
N TYR A 158 -2.80 11.70 10.91
CA TYR A 158 -2.53 12.55 12.08
C TYR A 158 -2.25 11.72 13.35
N ASN A 159 -2.89 10.56 13.53
CA ASN A 159 -2.67 9.70 14.69
C ASN A 159 -1.28 9.07 14.65
N PHE A 160 -0.89 8.45 13.55
CA PHE A 160 0.42 7.83 13.41
C PHE A 160 1.53 8.91 13.47
N ALA A 161 1.39 9.97 12.69
CA ALA A 161 2.35 11.08 12.63
C ALA A 161 2.61 11.70 14.02
N SER A 162 1.57 12.01 14.80
CA SER A 162 1.72 12.61 16.14
C SER A 162 2.21 11.61 17.20
N LYS A 163 1.67 10.38 17.24
CA LYS A 163 1.98 9.38 18.28
C LYS A 163 3.34 8.70 18.07
N ILE A 164 3.79 8.57 16.82
CA ILE A 164 5.09 7.97 16.44
C ILE A 164 6.17 9.05 16.22
N GLY A 165 5.80 10.27 15.84
CA GLY A 165 6.74 11.35 15.54
C GLY A 165 7.36 11.27 14.13
N SER A 166 6.59 10.78 13.16
CA SER A 166 7.01 10.45 11.79
C SER A 166 6.27 11.28 10.72
N VAL A 167 6.72 11.22 9.48
CA VAL A 167 5.90 11.61 8.31
C VAL A 167 5.07 10.39 7.90
N PHE A 168 3.75 10.54 7.85
CA PHE A 168 2.85 9.52 7.31
C PHE A 168 2.35 9.95 5.92
N VAL A 169 2.39 9.03 4.96
CA VAL A 169 1.90 9.22 3.59
C VAL A 169 0.84 8.16 3.29
N SER A 170 -0.30 8.54 2.71
CA SER A 170 -1.25 7.59 2.10
C SER A 170 -1.45 7.93 0.62
N LEU A 171 -1.58 6.91 -0.23
CA LEU A 171 -1.64 7.07 -1.68
C LEU A 171 -2.67 6.14 -2.33
N ASN A 172 -3.35 6.64 -3.35
CA ASN A 172 -4.17 5.84 -4.26
C ASN A 172 -3.28 5.19 -5.33
N TYR A 173 -3.76 4.15 -6.01
CA TYR A 173 -3.14 3.51 -7.17
C TYR A 173 -4.26 2.90 -8.05
N ARG A 174 -4.04 2.70 -9.37
CA ARG A 174 -5.08 2.13 -10.23
C ARG A 174 -5.51 0.74 -9.77
N LEU A 175 -6.83 0.55 -9.69
CA LEU A 175 -7.47 -0.66 -9.19
C LEU A 175 -8.06 -1.51 -10.32
N GLY A 176 -8.29 -2.79 -10.03
CA GLY A 176 -8.97 -3.72 -10.91
C GLY A 176 -8.30 -3.85 -12.27
N VAL A 177 -9.13 -3.97 -13.30
CA VAL A 177 -8.69 -4.01 -14.70
C VAL A 177 -8.11 -2.68 -15.21
N LEU A 178 -8.22 -1.58 -14.45
CA LEU A 178 -7.52 -0.33 -14.80
C LEU A 178 -6.06 -0.36 -14.29
N GLY A 179 -5.80 -1.09 -13.20
CA GLY A 179 -4.46 -1.36 -12.65
C GLY A 179 -3.75 -2.53 -13.32
N TRP A 180 -4.45 -3.61 -13.67
CA TRP A 180 -3.85 -4.82 -14.25
C TRP A 180 -4.60 -5.31 -15.49
N PHE A 181 -4.00 -5.11 -16.67
CA PHE A 181 -4.56 -5.51 -17.97
C PHE A 181 -3.46 -5.61 -19.03
N ARG A 182 -3.36 -6.73 -19.75
CA ARG A 182 -2.37 -6.91 -20.83
C ARG A 182 -3.00 -7.53 -22.08
N HIS A 183 -3.25 -6.70 -23.08
CA HIS A 183 -3.67 -7.15 -24.41
C HIS A 183 -2.51 -7.01 -25.41
N PRO A 184 -2.30 -7.95 -26.36
CA PRO A 184 -1.26 -7.83 -27.39
C PRO A 184 -1.36 -6.51 -28.17
N ASP A 185 -2.57 -6.13 -28.59
CA ASP A 185 -2.82 -4.95 -29.43
C ASP A 185 -2.85 -3.62 -28.63
N LEU A 186 -2.36 -3.62 -27.39
CA LEU A 186 -1.93 -2.41 -26.68
C LEU A 186 -0.41 -2.24 -26.64
N ALA A 187 0.36 -3.21 -27.15
CA ALA A 187 1.82 -3.16 -27.16
C ALA A 187 2.32 -1.98 -27.99
N SER A 188 3.26 -1.26 -27.40
CA SER A 188 3.86 -0.02 -27.88
C SER A 188 5.37 -0.16 -28.15
N GLY A 189 5.97 -1.27 -27.71
CA GLY A 189 7.43 -1.46 -27.67
C GLY A 189 8.10 -0.84 -26.45
N ASN A 190 7.38 -0.08 -25.61
CA ASN A 190 7.89 0.40 -24.32
C ASN A 190 7.65 -0.69 -23.24
N PRO A 191 8.69 -1.24 -22.59
CA PRO A 191 8.52 -2.35 -21.64
C PRO A 191 7.64 -2.04 -20.43
N ARG A 192 7.62 -0.79 -19.92
CA ARG A 192 6.74 -0.39 -18.79
C ARG A 192 5.28 -0.26 -19.25
N ASP A 193 4.99 0.34 -20.41
CA ASP A 193 3.62 0.40 -20.96
C ASP A 193 3.09 -1.00 -21.30
N ASP A 194 3.93 -1.83 -21.93
CA ASP A 194 3.55 -3.15 -22.42
C ASP A 194 3.37 -4.16 -21.29
N SER A 195 3.88 -3.87 -20.08
CA SER A 195 3.87 -4.74 -18.89
C SER A 195 2.47 -5.25 -18.52
N GLY A 196 1.47 -4.36 -18.58
CA GLY A 196 0.16 -4.54 -17.99
C GLY A 196 0.10 -4.36 -16.46
N ASN A 197 1.21 -4.04 -15.79
CA ASN A 197 1.31 -3.90 -14.33
C ASN A 197 1.15 -2.44 -13.87
N TYR A 198 0.16 -1.73 -14.40
CA TYR A 198 -0.02 -0.28 -14.20
C TYR A 198 -0.20 0.11 -12.73
N GLY A 199 -0.96 -0.66 -11.96
CA GLY A 199 -1.14 -0.44 -10.52
C GLY A 199 0.17 -0.61 -9.73
N THR A 200 1.05 -1.55 -10.12
CA THR A 200 2.39 -1.69 -9.54
C THR A 200 3.30 -0.52 -9.92
N LEU A 201 3.22 -0.06 -11.18
CA LEU A 201 3.98 1.10 -11.65
C LEU A 201 3.52 2.42 -11.00
N ASP A 202 2.23 2.56 -10.67
CA ASP A 202 1.70 3.70 -9.90
C ASP A 202 2.35 3.79 -8.52
N LEU A 203 2.49 2.65 -7.83
CA LEU A 203 3.19 2.59 -6.54
C LEU A 203 4.67 2.95 -6.66
N ILE A 204 5.34 2.50 -7.71
CA ILE A 204 6.73 2.86 -8.01
C ILE A 204 6.84 4.38 -8.26
N ALA A 205 5.98 4.97 -9.09
CA ALA A 205 5.98 6.41 -9.36
C ALA A 205 5.66 7.26 -8.12
N ALA A 206 4.79 6.79 -7.22
CA ALA A 206 4.54 7.45 -5.94
C ALA A 206 5.79 7.42 -5.03
N LEU A 207 6.56 6.32 -5.05
CA LEU A 207 7.82 6.22 -4.31
C LEU A 207 8.95 7.04 -4.96
N GLU A 208 9.03 7.09 -6.30
CA GLU A 208 9.90 8.00 -7.06
C GLU A 208 9.59 9.48 -6.67
N TRP A 209 8.31 9.86 -6.59
CA TRP A 209 7.88 11.18 -6.11
C TRP A 209 8.27 11.45 -4.65
N ILE A 210 8.16 10.46 -3.76
CA ILE A 210 8.56 10.58 -2.35
C ILE A 210 10.07 10.82 -2.25
N GLN A 211 10.89 10.09 -2.99
CA GLN A 211 12.34 10.32 -3.05
C GLN A 211 12.67 11.73 -3.56
N ASP A 212 11.97 12.21 -4.59
CA ASP A 212 12.14 13.56 -5.14
C ASP A 212 11.71 14.70 -4.20
N ASN A 213 10.74 14.49 -3.29
CA ASN A 213 10.02 15.61 -2.65
C ASN A 213 9.91 15.57 -1.12
N ILE A 214 10.03 14.42 -0.45
CA ILE A 214 9.62 14.30 0.96
C ILE A 214 10.46 15.15 1.93
N THR A 215 11.69 15.50 1.55
CA THR A 215 12.57 16.44 2.25
C THR A 215 11.92 17.83 2.44
N ALA A 216 11.12 18.29 1.48
CA ALA A 216 10.41 19.58 1.57
C ALA A 216 9.32 19.57 2.66
N PHE A 217 8.81 18.39 3.02
CA PHE A 217 7.90 18.15 4.15
C PHE A 217 8.66 17.79 5.44
N GLY A 218 9.99 17.78 5.41
CA GLY A 218 10.84 17.41 6.56
C GLY A 218 10.88 15.92 6.87
N GLY A 219 10.55 15.05 5.91
CA GLY A 219 10.81 13.61 5.97
C GLY A 219 12.18 13.25 5.40
N ASN A 220 12.76 12.14 5.86
CA ASN A 220 14.03 11.62 5.37
C ASN A 220 13.80 10.61 4.20
N PRO A 221 14.20 10.93 2.95
CA PRO A 221 14.06 10.01 1.82
C PRO A 221 14.90 8.73 1.95
N ARG A 222 15.99 8.77 2.74
CA ARG A 222 16.82 7.61 3.10
C ARG A 222 16.27 6.81 4.29
N ASN A 223 15.09 7.18 4.80
CA ASN A 223 14.40 6.44 5.84
C ASN A 223 12.90 6.27 5.53
N VAL A 224 12.62 5.65 4.37
CA VAL A 224 11.27 5.30 3.91
C VAL A 224 10.92 3.86 4.28
N THR A 225 9.84 3.68 5.02
CA THR A 225 9.21 2.39 5.33
C THR A 225 7.92 2.27 4.53
N ILE A 226 7.81 1.27 3.65
CA ILE A 226 6.54 0.95 2.98
C ILE A 226 5.72 0.00 3.84
N ALA A 227 4.40 0.20 3.88
CA ALA A 227 3.49 -0.58 4.69
C ALA A 227 2.14 -0.76 4.00
N GLY A 228 1.47 -1.87 4.27
CA GLY A 228 0.09 -2.08 3.84
C GLY A 228 -0.55 -3.27 4.52
N GLU A 229 -1.86 -3.41 4.32
CA GLU A 229 -2.66 -4.55 4.76
C GLU A 229 -3.37 -5.20 3.57
N SER A 230 -3.64 -6.51 3.64
CA SER A 230 -4.34 -7.26 2.60
C SER A 230 -3.65 -7.11 1.23
N ALA A 231 -4.35 -6.57 0.23
CA ALA A 231 -3.79 -6.23 -1.08
C ALA A 231 -2.67 -5.17 -1.00
N GLY A 232 -2.68 -4.28 -0.01
CA GLY A 232 -1.58 -3.37 0.26
C GLY A 232 -0.33 -4.09 0.75
N ALA A 233 -0.47 -5.07 1.64
CA ALA A 233 0.61 -5.96 2.08
C ALA A 233 1.13 -6.83 0.92
N PHE A 234 0.22 -7.34 0.09
CA PHE A 234 0.55 -8.01 -1.16
C PHE A 234 1.38 -7.11 -2.09
N ASN A 235 0.98 -5.84 -2.22
CA ASN A 235 1.69 -4.86 -3.03
C ASN A 235 3.06 -4.49 -2.43
N VAL A 236 3.22 -4.45 -1.10
CA VAL A 236 4.54 -4.37 -0.44
C VAL A 236 5.46 -5.52 -0.86
N LEU A 237 4.94 -6.77 -0.90
CA LEU A 237 5.73 -7.93 -1.34
C LEU A 237 6.06 -7.88 -2.85
N THR A 238 5.17 -7.37 -3.72
CA THR A 238 5.53 -7.20 -5.14
C THR A 238 6.53 -6.07 -5.36
N LEU A 239 6.47 -4.98 -4.59
CA LEU A 239 7.52 -3.94 -4.58
C LEU A 239 8.88 -4.49 -4.11
N MET A 240 8.91 -5.46 -3.18
CA MET A 240 10.13 -6.18 -2.81
C MET A 240 10.68 -7.11 -3.91
N LEU A 241 9.93 -7.36 -4.99
CA LEU A 241 10.39 -8.10 -6.17
C LEU A 241 10.59 -7.23 -7.43
N ALA A 242 10.07 -6.00 -7.44
CA ALA A 242 10.19 -5.08 -8.56
C ALA A 242 11.62 -4.51 -8.67
N PRO A 243 12.37 -4.73 -9.76
CA PRO A 243 13.74 -4.22 -9.90
C PRO A 243 13.80 -2.69 -9.79
N ASP A 244 12.82 -2.01 -10.37
CA ASP A 244 12.68 -0.55 -10.42
C ASP A 244 12.38 0.08 -9.05
N ALA A 245 11.99 -0.70 -8.04
CA ALA A 245 11.69 -0.19 -6.70
C ALA A 245 12.93 -0.16 -5.77
N ARG A 246 14.09 -0.65 -6.22
CA ARG A 246 15.33 -0.71 -5.44
C ARG A 246 15.80 0.68 -5.02
N GLY A 247 16.03 0.85 -3.71
CA GLY A 247 16.48 2.11 -3.12
C GLY A 247 15.38 3.17 -2.93
N LEU A 248 14.16 2.94 -3.44
CA LEU A 248 13.03 3.85 -3.17
C LEU A 248 12.46 3.68 -1.76
N PHE A 249 12.69 2.53 -1.13
CA PHE A 249 12.33 2.21 0.25
C PHE A 249 13.42 1.42 0.95
N HIS A 250 13.38 1.44 2.29
CA HIS A 250 14.47 1.03 3.18
C HIS A 250 14.03 -0.02 4.21
N ARG A 251 12.71 -0.18 4.42
CA ARG A 251 12.05 -1.17 5.29
C ARG A 251 10.66 -1.50 4.75
N ALA A 252 10.11 -2.65 5.10
CA ALA A 252 8.79 -3.12 4.67
C ALA A 252 7.92 -3.61 5.84
N VAL A 253 6.60 -3.43 5.73
CA VAL A 253 5.58 -3.97 6.67
C VAL A 253 4.44 -4.57 5.85
N ALA A 254 4.22 -5.88 5.96
CA ALA A 254 3.17 -6.60 5.25
C ALA A 254 2.19 -7.26 6.24
N GLN A 255 1.03 -6.63 6.43
CA GLN A 255 -0.04 -7.09 7.32
C GLN A 255 -1.06 -7.97 6.57
N SER A 256 -1.23 -9.23 6.98
CA SER A 256 -2.13 -10.19 6.33
C SER A 256 -2.00 -10.34 4.79
N PRO A 257 -0.79 -10.33 4.18
CA PRO A 257 -0.65 -10.57 2.74
C PRO A 257 -1.12 -11.99 2.38
N TYR A 258 -1.33 -12.21 1.08
CA TYR A 258 -1.67 -13.49 0.49
C TYR A 258 -0.74 -13.79 -0.70
N ARG A 259 -1.07 -14.80 -1.52
CA ARG A 259 -0.42 -15.06 -2.81
C ARG A 259 -1.47 -15.25 -3.89
N THR A 260 -1.27 -14.61 -5.04
CA THR A 260 -2.00 -14.87 -6.29
C THR A 260 -1.00 -14.89 -7.43
N ASP A 261 -1.17 -15.82 -8.37
CA ASP A 261 -0.31 -15.94 -9.54
C ASP A 261 -1.10 -15.68 -10.82
N ALA A 262 -0.75 -14.60 -11.52
CA ALA A 262 -1.24 -14.32 -12.86
C ALA A 262 -0.09 -14.40 -13.88
N THR A 263 0.02 -15.56 -14.50
CA THR A 263 0.92 -15.78 -15.63
C THR A 263 0.49 -14.97 -16.86
N LEU A 264 1.43 -14.65 -17.75
CA LEU A 264 1.14 -13.91 -18.99
C LEU A 264 -0.02 -14.51 -19.84
N PRO A 265 -0.19 -15.84 -19.98
CA PRO A 265 -1.36 -16.42 -20.63
C PRO A 265 -2.68 -16.12 -19.90
N LYS A 266 -2.72 -16.21 -18.56
CA LYS A 266 -3.90 -15.92 -17.73
C LYS A 266 -4.30 -14.45 -17.85
N ALA A 267 -3.31 -13.55 -17.90
CA ALA A 267 -3.51 -12.12 -18.16
C ALA A 267 -4.08 -11.84 -19.56
N LYS A 268 -3.47 -12.39 -20.62
CA LYS A 268 -3.92 -12.20 -22.01
C LYS A 268 -5.31 -12.80 -22.28
N HIS A 269 -5.61 -13.98 -21.72
CA HIS A 269 -6.91 -14.62 -21.87
C HIS A 269 -8.04 -13.79 -21.25
N PHE A 270 -7.84 -13.26 -20.04
CA PHE A 270 -8.78 -12.33 -19.41
C PHE A 270 -8.95 -11.05 -20.25
N ALA A 271 -7.85 -10.50 -20.79
CA ALA A 271 -7.90 -9.29 -21.60
C ALA A 271 -8.74 -9.48 -22.88
N GLN A 272 -8.52 -10.58 -23.61
CA GLN A 272 -9.34 -10.98 -24.75
C GLN A 272 -10.81 -11.16 -24.34
N GLY A 273 -11.07 -11.94 -23.28
CA GLY A 273 -12.44 -12.22 -22.81
C GLY A 273 -13.20 -10.98 -22.30
N LEU A 274 -12.51 -9.88 -22.00
CA LEU A 274 -13.11 -8.57 -21.76
C LEU A 274 -13.35 -7.79 -23.06
N ALA A 275 -12.38 -7.78 -23.99
CA ALA A 275 -12.56 -7.20 -25.31
C ALA A 275 -13.75 -7.83 -26.05
N ASP A 276 -13.91 -9.15 -26.00
CA ASP A 276 -15.03 -9.87 -26.63
C ASP A 276 -16.40 -9.47 -26.04
N LYS A 277 -16.46 -9.13 -24.74
CA LYS A 277 -17.68 -8.61 -24.10
C LYS A 277 -17.99 -7.19 -24.54
N LEU A 278 -16.97 -6.34 -24.63
CA LEU A 278 -17.11 -4.97 -25.11
C LEU A 278 -17.52 -4.94 -26.58
N ALA A 279 -16.92 -5.77 -27.44
CA ALA A 279 -17.29 -5.95 -28.84
C ALA A 279 -18.78 -6.33 -29.00
N ARG A 280 -19.24 -7.36 -28.27
CA ARG A 280 -20.68 -7.74 -28.30
C ARG A 280 -21.61 -6.64 -27.80
N LYS A 281 -21.19 -5.81 -26.85
CA LYS A 281 -21.97 -4.65 -26.39
C LYS A 281 -22.02 -3.54 -27.46
N ASP A 282 -20.94 -3.39 -28.21
CA ASP A 282 -20.75 -2.42 -29.30
C ASP A 282 -21.36 -2.88 -30.64
N GLY A 283 -22.06 -4.02 -30.66
CA GLY A 283 -22.65 -4.61 -31.87
C GLY A 283 -21.66 -5.32 -32.81
N LEU A 284 -20.39 -5.43 -32.41
CA LEU A 284 -19.32 -6.07 -33.19
C LEU A 284 -19.27 -7.57 -32.95
N ALA A 285 -18.99 -8.34 -34.01
CA ALA A 285 -18.82 -9.80 -33.93
C ALA A 285 -17.53 -10.23 -33.19
N ALA A 286 -16.50 -9.39 -33.26
CA ALA A 286 -15.19 -9.53 -32.60
C ALA A 286 -14.62 -8.12 -32.35
N PRO A 287 -13.69 -7.93 -31.40
CA PRO A 287 -12.97 -6.68 -31.30
C PRO A 287 -12.14 -6.38 -32.57
N PRO A 288 -11.89 -5.10 -32.92
CA PRO A 288 -10.88 -4.73 -33.91
C PRO A 288 -9.48 -5.20 -33.49
N GLN A 289 -8.50 -5.12 -34.38
CA GLN A 289 -7.14 -5.63 -34.16
C GLN A 289 -6.08 -4.60 -34.57
N GLY A 290 -4.87 -4.74 -34.04
CA GLY A 290 -3.75 -3.86 -34.36
C GLY A 290 -4.01 -2.40 -33.96
N GLU A 291 -3.69 -1.46 -34.85
CA GLU A 291 -3.74 -0.02 -34.55
C GLU A 291 -5.14 0.48 -34.16
N ASP A 292 -6.22 -0.12 -34.70
CA ASP A 292 -7.61 0.24 -34.38
C ASP A 292 -8.06 -0.24 -32.99
N PHE A 293 -7.41 -1.26 -32.41
CA PHE A 293 -7.79 -1.79 -31.09
C PHE A 293 -7.64 -0.74 -30.00
N ALA A 294 -6.49 -0.05 -29.98
CA ALA A 294 -6.11 0.82 -28.89
C ALA A 294 -6.99 2.08 -28.74
N PRO A 295 -7.42 2.78 -29.81
CA PRO A 295 -8.47 3.81 -29.75
C PRO A 295 -9.83 3.23 -29.36
N TRP A 296 -10.23 2.10 -29.96
CA TRP A 296 -11.53 1.47 -29.72
C TRP A 296 -11.73 1.09 -28.26
N ILE A 297 -10.82 0.31 -27.65
CA ILE A 297 -11.00 -0.13 -26.26
C ILE A 297 -10.86 1.03 -25.24
N ARG A 298 -10.20 2.13 -25.62
CA ARG A 298 -10.12 3.35 -24.82
C ARG A 298 -11.37 4.24 -24.93
N SER A 299 -12.23 4.04 -25.93
CA SER A 299 -13.47 4.82 -26.12
C SER A 299 -14.54 4.57 -25.06
N PHE A 300 -14.65 3.34 -24.54
CA PHE A 300 -15.55 3.01 -23.43
C PHE A 300 -15.14 3.77 -22.16
N SER A 301 -16.12 4.19 -21.35
CA SER A 301 -15.82 4.73 -20.02
C SER A 301 -15.35 3.62 -19.07
N GLY A 302 -14.51 3.95 -18.08
CA GLY A 302 -14.08 2.97 -17.06
C GLY A 302 -15.24 2.32 -16.32
N LYS A 303 -16.40 3.00 -16.19
CA LYS A 303 -17.63 2.47 -15.59
C LYS A 303 -18.24 1.34 -16.43
N GLU A 304 -18.20 1.48 -17.76
CA GLU A 304 -18.67 0.45 -18.69
C GLU A 304 -17.70 -0.74 -18.74
N ILE A 305 -16.39 -0.48 -18.69
CA ILE A 305 -15.37 -1.53 -18.59
C ILE A 305 -15.60 -2.36 -17.30
N LEU A 306 -15.74 -1.69 -16.14
CA LEU A 306 -16.05 -2.34 -14.86
C LEU A 306 -17.43 -3.02 -14.84
N SER A 307 -18.39 -2.63 -15.68
CA SER A 307 -19.68 -3.34 -15.80
C SER A 307 -19.50 -4.78 -16.28
N GLN A 308 -18.53 -5.03 -17.17
CA GLN A 308 -18.27 -6.33 -17.81
C GLN A 308 -17.38 -7.29 -16.99
N VAL A 309 -16.76 -6.80 -15.91
CA VAL A 309 -16.00 -7.61 -14.96
C VAL A 309 -16.96 -8.26 -13.94
N GLY A 310 -16.72 -9.54 -13.61
CA GLY A 310 -17.57 -10.30 -12.70
C GLY A 310 -17.46 -9.89 -11.22
N ARG A 311 -17.95 -10.77 -10.35
CA ARG A 311 -17.74 -10.73 -8.89
C ARG A 311 -17.28 -12.10 -8.40
N GLY A 312 -16.52 -12.12 -7.33
CA GLY A 312 -16.14 -13.29 -6.55
C GLY A 312 -16.33 -13.01 -5.06
N VAL A 313 -15.41 -13.51 -4.23
CA VAL A 313 -15.48 -13.45 -2.77
C VAL A 313 -15.69 -12.03 -2.23
N ALA A 314 -16.57 -11.93 -1.23
CA ALA A 314 -17.03 -10.68 -0.61
C ALA A 314 -17.58 -9.62 -1.58
N GLY A 315 -17.93 -9.98 -2.82
CA GLY A 315 -18.47 -9.09 -3.85
C GLY A 315 -17.42 -8.28 -4.63
N MET A 316 -16.13 -8.47 -4.33
CA MET A 316 -15.01 -7.89 -5.09
C MET A 316 -14.91 -8.51 -6.50
N SER A 317 -14.26 -7.82 -7.44
CA SER A 317 -14.15 -8.29 -8.82
C SER A 317 -12.89 -9.13 -9.03
N PRO A 318 -12.96 -10.32 -9.66
CA PRO A 318 -11.79 -11.11 -10.02
C PRO A 318 -11.16 -10.59 -11.32
N PHE A 319 -9.83 -10.50 -11.32
CA PHE A 319 -8.98 -10.18 -12.48
C PHE A 319 -7.57 -10.75 -12.21
N PRO A 320 -6.76 -10.99 -13.26
CA PRO A 320 -5.40 -11.47 -13.11
C PRO A 320 -4.46 -10.38 -12.56
N TYR A 321 -4.04 -10.51 -11.30
CA TYR A 321 -2.97 -9.71 -10.71
C TYR A 321 -2.11 -10.55 -9.75
N PRO A 322 -0.83 -10.17 -9.55
CA PRO A 322 -0.04 -9.26 -10.36
C PRO A 322 0.45 -10.02 -11.61
N ILE A 323 0.77 -9.34 -12.71
CA ILE A 323 1.17 -10.03 -13.93
C ILE A 323 2.67 -10.36 -13.81
N TRP A 324 2.99 -11.65 -13.67
CA TRP A 324 4.39 -12.13 -13.63
C TRP A 324 4.97 -12.09 -15.05
N ASP A 325 5.47 -10.91 -15.43
CA ASP A 325 5.75 -10.56 -16.82
C ASP A 325 7.22 -10.68 -17.25
N GLY A 326 8.14 -10.79 -16.30
CA GLY A 326 9.58 -10.76 -16.56
C GLY A 326 10.13 -9.38 -16.91
N THR A 327 9.36 -8.30 -16.69
CA THR A 327 9.75 -6.92 -17.02
C THR A 327 9.61 -5.99 -15.81
N VAL A 328 8.40 -5.79 -15.30
CA VAL A 328 8.16 -5.01 -14.06
C VAL A 328 8.27 -5.92 -12.84
N LEU A 329 7.92 -7.20 -12.99
CA LEU A 329 8.01 -8.22 -11.94
C LEU A 329 8.67 -9.50 -12.49
N PRO A 330 9.39 -10.28 -11.67
CA PRO A 330 10.00 -11.53 -12.09
C PRO A 330 8.95 -12.53 -12.59
N SER A 331 9.27 -13.25 -13.67
CA SER A 331 8.37 -14.25 -14.27
C SER A 331 8.18 -15.50 -13.42
N GLU A 332 9.05 -15.74 -12.43
CA GLU A 332 8.93 -16.84 -11.47
C GLU A 332 8.02 -16.53 -10.27
N GLY A 333 7.44 -15.32 -10.22
CA GLY A 333 6.53 -14.90 -9.16
C GLY A 333 7.13 -15.00 -7.76
N PHE A 334 6.35 -15.51 -6.80
CA PHE A 334 6.82 -15.65 -5.40
C PHE A 334 8.04 -16.58 -5.23
N LEU A 335 8.37 -17.42 -6.20
CA LEU A 335 9.61 -18.20 -6.15
C LEU A 335 10.86 -17.31 -6.28
N ALA A 336 10.74 -16.10 -6.82
CA ALA A 336 11.86 -15.16 -6.91
C ALA A 336 12.39 -14.70 -5.53
N PHE A 337 11.63 -14.88 -4.44
CA PHE A 337 12.09 -14.54 -3.09
C PHE A 337 13.28 -15.38 -2.60
N SER A 338 13.49 -16.60 -3.14
CA SER A 338 14.63 -17.44 -2.79
C SER A 338 15.92 -17.09 -3.52
N ASP A 339 15.87 -16.24 -4.54
CA ASP A 339 17.07 -15.66 -5.16
C ASP A 339 17.36 -14.30 -4.52
N PRO A 340 18.37 -14.17 -3.63
CA PRO A 340 18.62 -12.93 -2.91
C PRO A 340 18.90 -11.75 -3.84
N ARG A 341 19.39 -12.01 -5.07
CA ARG A 341 19.66 -10.99 -6.09
C ARG A 341 18.38 -10.39 -6.66
N LYS A 342 17.24 -11.10 -6.63
CA LYS A 342 15.95 -10.63 -7.18
C LYS A 342 15.13 -9.81 -6.19
N VAL A 343 15.41 -9.93 -4.90
CA VAL A 343 14.71 -9.21 -3.83
C VAL A 343 15.32 -7.82 -3.59
N VAL A 344 14.49 -6.84 -3.20
CA VAL A 344 14.93 -5.56 -2.61
C VAL A 344 15.34 -5.82 -1.16
N ASP A 345 16.62 -5.67 -0.86
CA ASP A 345 17.20 -6.10 0.42
C ASP A 345 16.92 -5.10 1.56
N VAL A 346 15.85 -5.35 2.32
CA VAL A 346 15.42 -4.53 3.44
C VAL A 346 14.85 -5.37 4.60
N PRO A 347 14.91 -4.89 5.86
CA PRO A 347 14.18 -5.50 6.96
C PRO A 347 12.66 -5.49 6.71
N LEU A 348 11.99 -6.58 7.11
CA LEU A 348 10.57 -6.81 6.85
C LEU A 348 9.85 -7.19 8.15
N ILE A 349 8.78 -6.48 8.51
CA ILE A 349 7.74 -6.99 9.42
C ILE A 349 6.67 -7.68 8.56
N LEU A 350 6.28 -8.89 8.95
CA LEU A 350 5.34 -9.74 8.23
C LEU A 350 4.39 -10.40 9.22
N GLY A 351 3.13 -10.65 8.87
CA GLY A 351 2.26 -11.41 9.77
C GLY A 351 0.84 -11.62 9.27
N THR A 352 0.05 -12.28 10.10
CA THR A 352 -1.37 -12.56 9.88
C THR A 352 -2.17 -12.35 11.16
N ASN A 353 -3.47 -12.17 11.03
CA ASN A 353 -4.39 -12.21 12.16
C ASN A 353 -4.79 -13.67 12.45
N LYS A 354 -5.19 -14.00 13.67
CA LYS A 354 -5.42 -15.41 14.07
C LYS A 354 -6.61 -16.06 13.36
N GLU A 355 -7.61 -15.28 12.97
CA GLU A 355 -8.88 -15.74 12.42
C GLU A 355 -9.26 -14.99 11.11
N GLU A 356 -8.24 -14.61 10.32
CA GLU A 356 -8.33 -13.90 9.01
C GLU A 356 -9.71 -13.97 8.35
N THR A 357 -10.15 -15.18 8.01
CA THR A 357 -11.26 -15.37 7.09
C THR A 357 -12.65 -15.13 7.68
N LYS A 358 -12.79 -14.92 9.00
CA LYS A 358 -14.09 -14.65 9.64
C LYS A 358 -14.85 -13.50 8.99
N VAL A 359 -14.17 -12.41 8.62
CA VAL A 359 -14.83 -11.25 7.98
C VAL A 359 -15.42 -11.62 6.61
N PHE A 360 -14.76 -12.50 5.84
CA PHE A 360 -15.30 -13.01 4.57
C PHE A 360 -16.48 -13.94 4.79
N GLN A 361 -16.51 -14.70 5.89
CA GLN A 361 -17.67 -15.53 6.27
C GLN A 361 -18.89 -14.68 6.69
N ILE A 362 -18.69 -13.53 7.34
CA ILE A 362 -19.76 -12.53 7.59
C ILE A 362 -20.36 -12.07 6.25
N PHE A 363 -19.52 -11.62 5.31
CA PHE A 363 -19.99 -11.16 4.00
C PHE A 363 -20.61 -12.29 3.17
N GLY A 364 -20.12 -13.52 3.30
CA GLY A 364 -20.70 -14.75 2.76
C GLY A 364 -21.98 -15.23 3.48
N ARG A 365 -22.43 -14.53 4.53
CA ARG A 365 -23.65 -14.83 5.31
C ARG A 365 -23.67 -16.24 5.92
N GLN A 366 -22.51 -16.79 6.29
CA GLN A 366 -22.44 -18.09 6.97
C GLN A 366 -23.04 -18.01 8.38
N ASN A 367 -23.59 -19.13 8.86
CA ASN A 367 -24.22 -19.21 10.18
C ASN A 367 -23.16 -19.33 11.29
N PRO A 368 -22.96 -18.34 12.17
CA PRO A 368 -21.95 -18.38 13.23
C PRO A 368 -22.25 -19.37 14.36
N LYS A 369 -23.43 -20.01 14.35
CA LYS A 369 -23.80 -21.08 15.29
C LYS A 369 -23.48 -22.49 14.76
N ASP A 370 -23.04 -22.61 13.51
CA ASP A 370 -22.58 -23.85 12.92
C ASP A 370 -21.13 -24.12 13.38
N PRO A 371 -20.78 -25.29 13.93
CA PRO A 371 -19.40 -25.62 14.31
C PRO A 371 -18.39 -25.44 13.17
N PHE A 372 -18.82 -25.61 11.91
CA PHE A 372 -18.01 -25.37 10.72
C PHE A 372 -17.58 -23.91 10.56
N TYR A 373 -18.29 -22.94 11.14
CA TYR A 373 -17.91 -21.53 11.08
C TYR A 373 -16.51 -21.31 11.69
N GLN A 374 -16.31 -21.79 12.93
CA GLN A 374 -15.02 -21.66 13.62
C GLN A 374 -13.95 -22.54 12.97
N ILE A 375 -14.22 -23.83 12.73
CA ILE A 375 -13.23 -24.76 12.18
C ILE A 375 -12.83 -24.35 10.75
N GLY A 376 -13.79 -23.99 9.91
CA GLY A 376 -13.53 -23.47 8.56
C GLY A 376 -12.78 -22.14 8.58
N ALA A 377 -13.03 -21.27 9.57
CA ALA A 377 -12.27 -20.03 9.72
C ALA A 377 -10.81 -20.32 10.12
N GLU A 378 -10.58 -21.19 11.09
CA GLU A 378 -9.25 -21.52 11.58
C GLU A 378 -8.42 -22.28 10.51
N VAL A 379 -9.02 -23.24 9.80
CA VAL A 379 -8.37 -23.98 8.70
C VAL A 379 -7.97 -23.04 7.56
N ALA A 380 -8.88 -22.15 7.12
CA ALA A 380 -8.60 -21.22 6.04
C ALA A 380 -7.61 -20.11 6.47
N SER A 381 -7.64 -19.66 7.73
CA SER A 381 -6.67 -18.70 8.28
C SER A 381 -5.29 -19.32 8.48
N ALA A 382 -5.21 -20.61 8.82
CA ALA A 382 -3.95 -21.36 8.82
C ALA A 382 -3.37 -21.47 7.40
N ALA A 383 -4.19 -21.73 6.38
CA ALA A 383 -3.77 -21.71 4.98
C ALA A 383 -3.30 -20.32 4.52
N TRP A 384 -3.96 -19.25 4.99
CA TRP A 384 -3.54 -17.87 4.77
C TRP A 384 -2.13 -17.62 5.36
N LYS A 385 -1.87 -18.02 6.61
CA LYS A 385 -0.55 -17.91 7.25
C LYS A 385 0.51 -18.74 6.55
N ALA A 386 0.21 -19.98 6.14
CA ALA A 386 1.14 -20.82 5.40
C ALA A 386 1.56 -20.18 4.05
N SER A 387 0.60 -19.58 3.34
CA SER A 387 0.83 -18.96 2.02
C SER A 387 1.47 -17.58 2.10
N GLY A 388 0.83 -16.63 2.80
CA GLY A 388 1.22 -15.23 2.82
C GLY A 388 2.38 -14.90 3.77
N ALA A 389 2.56 -15.68 4.84
CA ALA A 389 3.52 -15.36 5.90
C ALA A 389 4.68 -16.38 5.96
N ASP A 390 4.43 -17.61 6.39
CA ASP A 390 5.49 -18.54 6.80
C ASP A 390 6.36 -18.96 5.59
N SER A 391 5.73 -19.32 4.47
CA SER A 391 6.47 -19.64 3.24
C SER A 391 7.05 -18.42 2.50
N VAL A 392 6.69 -17.19 2.88
CA VAL A 392 7.37 -15.96 2.40
C VAL A 392 8.63 -15.73 3.23
N ALA A 393 8.55 -15.81 4.56
CA ALA A 393 9.70 -15.69 5.43
C ALA A 393 10.74 -16.81 5.17
N ASP A 394 10.29 -18.06 5.02
CA ASP A 394 11.17 -19.18 4.65
C ASP A 394 11.85 -18.95 3.29
N ALA A 395 11.16 -18.43 2.28
CA ALA A 395 11.77 -18.13 0.98
C ALA A 395 12.83 -17.02 1.08
N ILE A 396 12.53 -15.93 1.79
CA ILE A 396 13.43 -14.79 1.96
C ILE A 396 14.70 -15.20 2.74
N VAL A 397 14.55 -15.92 3.85
CA VAL A 397 15.64 -16.28 4.78
C VAL A 397 16.45 -17.49 4.30
N SER A 398 15.85 -18.41 3.52
CA SER A 398 16.63 -19.48 2.87
C SER A 398 17.47 -18.98 1.68
N GLY A 399 17.05 -17.87 1.04
CA GLY A 399 17.86 -17.18 0.03
C GLY A 399 19.04 -16.40 0.63
N ASP A 400 18.86 -15.80 1.81
CA ASP A 400 19.94 -15.21 2.61
C ASP A 400 19.60 -15.18 4.11
N GLY A 401 20.36 -15.93 4.91
CA GLY A 401 20.17 -16.07 6.36
C GLY A 401 20.53 -14.82 7.18
N ALA A 402 21.13 -13.78 6.58
CA ALA A 402 21.34 -12.49 7.23
C ALA A 402 20.08 -11.61 7.29
N ARG A 403 19.02 -11.98 6.56
CA ARG A 403 17.83 -11.14 6.36
C ARG A 403 16.91 -11.11 7.58
N LYS A 404 16.64 -9.88 8.03
CA LYS A 404 15.80 -9.61 9.21
C LYS A 404 14.32 -9.59 8.85
N VAL A 405 13.71 -10.77 8.80
CA VAL A 405 12.25 -10.95 8.70
C VAL A 405 11.66 -11.15 10.09
N TYR A 406 10.74 -10.29 10.51
CA TYR A 406 10.09 -10.30 11.83
C TYR A 406 8.63 -10.73 11.68
N LEU A 407 8.35 -11.99 11.98
CA LEU A 407 7.00 -12.55 11.86
C LEU A 407 6.13 -12.25 13.10
N TYR A 408 4.86 -11.91 12.90
CA TYR A 408 3.84 -11.82 13.95
C TYR A 408 2.58 -12.66 13.66
N ARG A 409 1.80 -12.92 14.71
CA ARG A 409 0.38 -13.23 14.61
C ARG A 409 -0.43 -12.33 15.55
N PHE A 410 -1.49 -11.71 15.05
CA PHE A 410 -2.37 -10.87 15.87
C PHE A 410 -3.51 -11.72 16.46
N ASP A 411 -3.52 -11.87 17.78
CA ASP A 411 -4.51 -12.67 18.52
C ASP A 411 -5.62 -11.81 19.15
N TRP A 412 -5.43 -10.48 19.29
CA TRP A 412 -6.39 -9.63 20.00
C TRP A 412 -7.77 -9.66 19.33
N GLY A 413 -8.77 -10.01 20.12
CA GLY A 413 -10.15 -10.19 19.69
C GLY A 413 -10.55 -11.65 19.49
N ALA A 414 -9.61 -12.56 19.26
CA ALA A 414 -9.93 -13.99 19.15
C ALA A 414 -10.38 -14.59 20.50
N PRO A 415 -11.04 -15.77 20.49
CA PRO A 415 -11.30 -16.52 21.71
C PRO A 415 -10.01 -16.97 22.41
N ASP A 416 -10.01 -16.86 23.75
CA ASP A 416 -9.03 -17.45 24.66
C ASP A 416 -9.29 -18.96 24.88
N GLY A 417 -8.48 -19.61 25.72
CA GLY A 417 -8.65 -21.02 26.08
C GLY A 417 -9.95 -21.36 26.82
N ASN A 418 -10.76 -20.37 27.19
CA ASN A 418 -12.07 -20.50 27.82
C ASN A 418 -13.22 -20.11 26.86
N GLY A 419 -12.93 -19.85 25.57
CA GLY A 419 -13.90 -19.39 24.57
C GLY A 419 -14.30 -17.91 24.71
N LYS A 420 -13.60 -17.12 25.53
CA LYS A 420 -13.90 -15.70 25.79
C LYS A 420 -13.07 -14.79 24.90
N SER A 421 -13.68 -13.71 24.41
CA SER A 421 -13.04 -12.70 23.57
C SER A 421 -13.15 -11.31 24.21
N VAL A 422 -12.10 -10.51 24.05
CA VAL A 422 -12.05 -9.08 24.45
C VAL A 422 -12.99 -8.16 23.66
N LEU A 423 -13.58 -8.64 22.55
CA LEU A 423 -14.66 -7.94 21.86
C LEU A 423 -16.00 -8.15 22.58
N GLY A 424 -16.15 -9.29 23.26
CA GLY A 424 -17.36 -9.70 23.95
C GLY A 424 -18.54 -10.05 23.03
N GLY A 425 -19.54 -10.70 23.63
CA GLY A 425 -20.83 -11.03 22.98
C GLY A 425 -20.67 -11.66 21.59
N ASN A 426 -21.53 -11.23 20.66
CA ASN A 426 -21.51 -11.72 19.28
C ASN A 426 -20.27 -11.23 18.49
N ALA A 427 -19.62 -10.13 18.88
CA ALA A 427 -18.47 -9.59 18.14
C ALA A 427 -17.25 -10.52 18.23
N GLY A 428 -17.02 -11.16 19.39
CA GLY A 428 -15.96 -12.16 19.56
C GLY A 428 -16.18 -13.44 18.74
N LEU A 429 -17.44 -13.83 18.55
CA LEU A 429 -17.81 -14.97 17.72
C LEU A 429 -17.68 -14.63 16.22
N LEU A 430 -18.36 -13.57 15.78
CA LEU A 430 -18.47 -13.14 14.38
C LEU A 430 -17.17 -12.60 13.78
N LEU A 431 -16.47 -11.72 14.52
CA LEU A 431 -15.28 -11.06 14.00
C LEU A 431 -14.02 -11.69 14.57
N GLY A 432 -13.94 -11.83 15.89
CA GLY A 432 -12.74 -12.35 16.52
C GLY A 432 -11.49 -11.54 16.15
N ALA A 433 -10.37 -12.21 15.86
CA ALA A 433 -9.17 -11.60 15.26
C ALA A 433 -9.15 -11.79 13.73
N ALA A 434 -10.14 -11.24 13.03
CA ALA A 434 -10.25 -11.30 11.57
C ALA A 434 -9.20 -10.44 10.81
N HIS A 435 -9.18 -10.60 9.48
CA HIS A 435 -8.46 -9.77 8.53
C HIS A 435 -8.71 -8.27 8.79
N GLY A 436 -7.67 -7.45 8.77
CA GLY A 436 -7.73 -6.00 8.98
C GLY A 436 -7.98 -5.49 10.41
N VAL A 437 -8.24 -6.37 11.40
CA VAL A 437 -8.51 -5.95 12.80
C VAL A 437 -7.27 -5.31 13.47
N ASP A 438 -6.07 -5.61 12.96
CA ASP A 438 -4.78 -5.07 13.42
C ASP A 438 -4.45 -3.68 12.84
N ILE A 439 -5.09 -3.25 11.73
CA ILE A 439 -4.86 -1.94 11.09
C ILE A 439 -4.85 -0.78 12.10
N PRO A 440 -5.83 -0.61 13.00
CA PRO A 440 -5.86 0.56 13.88
C PRO A 440 -4.85 0.48 15.03
N PHE A 441 -4.22 -0.68 15.25
CA PHE A 441 -3.13 -0.84 16.19
C PHE A 441 -1.80 -0.41 15.56
N PHE A 442 -1.52 -0.83 14.33
CA PHE A 442 -0.36 -0.34 13.57
C PHE A 442 -0.49 1.15 13.24
N LEU A 443 -1.62 1.59 12.66
CA LEU A 443 -1.88 2.99 12.31
C LEU A 443 -2.26 3.89 13.49
N GLN A 444 -2.25 3.36 14.73
CA GLN A 444 -2.58 4.07 15.97
C GLN A 444 -4.02 4.66 16.03
N ASN A 445 -4.90 4.32 15.08
CA ASN A 445 -6.25 4.88 14.89
C ASN A 445 -7.30 4.35 15.88
N ASP A 446 -8.20 5.22 16.33
CA ASP A 446 -9.13 4.97 17.45
C ASP A 446 -10.53 4.47 17.00
N SER A 447 -10.60 3.98 15.76
CA SER A 447 -11.76 3.40 15.06
C SER A 447 -11.35 2.13 14.30
N LEU A 448 -12.31 1.27 13.95
CA LEU A 448 -12.08 0.09 13.09
C LEU A 448 -13.21 -0.03 12.04
N PHE A 449 -12.83 -0.16 10.77
CA PHE A 449 -13.69 -0.34 9.60
C PHE A 449 -14.79 0.73 9.41
N GLY A 450 -14.63 1.95 9.94
CA GLY A 450 -15.51 3.08 9.61
C GLY A 450 -17.03 2.86 9.63
N ASN A 451 -17.56 2.14 10.62
CA ASN A 451 -18.98 1.71 10.73
C ASN A 451 -19.47 0.67 9.70
N LEU A 452 -18.60 0.11 8.85
CA LEU A 452 -18.94 -0.94 7.87
C LEU A 452 -19.55 -2.19 8.50
N LEU A 453 -19.14 -2.52 9.73
CA LEU A 453 -19.75 -3.55 10.56
C LEU A 453 -20.39 -2.91 11.80
N PRO A 454 -21.68 -3.10 12.07
CA PRO A 454 -22.36 -2.57 13.26
C PRO A 454 -22.06 -3.41 14.51
N LEU A 455 -20.78 -3.66 14.77
CA LEU A 455 -20.27 -4.41 15.92
C LEU A 455 -19.52 -3.47 16.87
N PRO A 456 -19.79 -3.48 18.18
CA PRO A 456 -19.07 -2.66 19.16
C PRO A 456 -17.70 -3.28 19.48
N VAL A 457 -16.76 -3.21 18.53
CA VAL A 457 -15.42 -3.82 18.67
C VAL A 457 -14.55 -3.05 19.66
N PHE A 458 -14.50 -1.72 19.54
CA PHE A 458 -13.78 -0.85 20.47
C PHE A 458 -14.76 -0.36 21.53
N THR A 459 -14.56 -0.80 22.79
CA THR A 459 -15.43 -0.46 23.92
C THR A 459 -14.61 0.19 25.03
N SER A 460 -15.28 0.77 26.02
CA SER A 460 -14.64 1.20 27.28
C SER A 460 -14.11 0.01 28.08
N LYS A 461 -14.79 -1.15 28.02
CA LYS A 461 -14.37 -2.38 28.73
C LYS A 461 -13.03 -2.90 28.25
N ASN A 462 -12.75 -2.84 26.95
CA ASN A 462 -11.47 -3.29 26.38
C ASN A 462 -10.47 -2.15 26.16
N GLU A 463 -10.79 -0.92 26.56
CA GLU A 463 -9.95 0.25 26.34
C GLU A 463 -8.56 0.18 27.00
N PRO A 464 -8.39 -0.29 28.26
CA PRO A 464 -7.06 -0.34 28.89
C PRO A 464 -6.10 -1.26 28.14
N GLY A 465 -6.45 -2.54 27.96
CA GLY A 465 -5.63 -3.52 27.24
C GLY A 465 -5.43 -3.15 25.76
N ARG A 466 -6.47 -2.63 25.08
CA ARG A 466 -6.38 -2.13 23.70
C ARG A 466 -5.41 -0.95 23.56
N LYS A 467 -5.41 0.00 24.50
CA LYS A 467 -4.44 1.12 24.53
C LYS A 467 -3.03 0.62 24.82
N ALA A 468 -2.86 -0.32 25.74
CA ALA A 468 -1.56 -0.94 26.02
C ALA A 468 -0.97 -1.63 24.77
N LEU A 469 -1.77 -2.45 24.07
CA LEU A 469 -1.37 -3.16 22.85
C LEU A 469 -1.02 -2.19 21.72
N LYS A 470 -1.88 -1.20 21.46
CA LYS A 470 -1.62 -0.15 20.47
C LYS A 470 -0.30 0.58 20.74
N ARG A 471 -0.05 0.93 22.01
CA ARG A 471 1.16 1.65 22.42
C ARG A 471 2.42 0.80 22.28
N ALA A 472 2.36 -0.48 22.65
CA ALA A 472 3.46 -1.44 22.43
C ALA A 472 3.78 -1.60 20.93
N ILE A 473 2.76 -1.73 20.08
CA ILE A 473 2.93 -1.78 18.61
C ILE A 473 3.54 -0.48 18.09
N GLY A 474 3.11 0.69 18.58
CA GLY A 474 3.71 1.98 18.20
C GLY A 474 5.21 2.08 18.55
N LEU A 475 5.60 1.58 19.73
CA LEU A 475 7.01 1.53 20.17
C LEU A 475 7.86 0.58 19.33
N TYR A 476 7.33 -0.59 18.94
CA TYR A 476 7.97 -1.48 17.96
C TYR A 476 8.11 -0.80 16.59
N MET A 477 7.05 -0.12 16.11
CA MET A 477 7.09 0.56 14.82
C MET A 477 8.09 1.71 14.79
N LEU A 478 8.20 2.50 15.87
CA LEU A 478 9.23 3.54 16.00
C LEU A 478 10.63 2.91 15.93
N SER A 479 10.92 1.90 16.75
CA SER A 479 12.23 1.24 16.73
C SER A 479 12.54 0.60 15.37
N PHE A 480 11.53 0.00 14.73
CA PHE A 480 11.69 -0.57 13.39
C PHE A 480 12.04 0.52 12.39
N MET A 481 11.25 1.60 12.29
CA MET A 481 11.50 2.73 11.41
C MET A 481 12.86 3.42 11.66
N GLU A 482 13.33 3.47 12.91
CA GLU A 482 14.68 3.98 13.22
C GLU A 482 15.79 3.00 12.79
N LYS A 483 15.73 1.74 13.24
CA LYS A 483 16.90 0.84 13.30
C LYS A 483 16.83 -0.37 12.35
N GLY A 484 15.65 -0.65 11.82
CA GLY A 484 15.35 -1.90 11.10
C GLY A 484 15.00 -3.07 12.01
N GLU A 485 14.79 -2.82 13.31
CA GLU A 485 14.53 -3.84 14.33
C GLU A 485 13.37 -3.41 15.24
N PRO A 486 12.27 -4.18 15.34
CA PRO A 486 11.17 -3.90 16.26
C PRO A 486 11.58 -4.33 17.67
N SER A 487 12.16 -3.40 18.44
CA SER A 487 12.65 -3.64 19.79
C SER A 487 12.17 -2.60 20.79
N SER A 488 12.49 -2.82 22.07
CA SER A 488 12.31 -1.88 23.18
C SER A 488 12.78 -0.47 22.82
N SER A 489 11.90 0.52 23.01
CA SER A 489 12.15 1.93 22.69
C SER A 489 11.56 2.84 23.77
N ALA A 490 11.88 4.14 23.73
CA ALA A 490 11.44 5.16 24.71
C ALA A 490 11.66 4.84 26.20
N GLY A 491 12.57 3.91 26.52
CA GLY A 491 12.86 3.46 27.90
C GLY A 491 12.00 2.28 28.39
N GLU A 492 11.16 1.70 27.54
CA GLU A 492 10.26 0.60 27.91
C GLU A 492 10.76 -0.77 27.47
N ILE A 493 10.62 -1.75 28.36
CA ILE A 493 11.00 -3.15 28.11
C ILE A 493 9.79 -3.87 27.52
N LEU A 494 9.82 -4.09 26.21
CA LEU A 494 8.87 -4.94 25.49
C LEU A 494 9.42 -6.36 25.33
N PRO A 495 8.56 -7.38 25.13
CA PRO A 495 9.01 -8.72 24.74
C PRO A 495 9.89 -8.68 23.48
N LEU A 496 10.94 -9.50 23.45
CA LEU A 496 11.87 -9.55 22.32
C LEU A 496 11.20 -10.12 21.07
N TRP A 497 11.02 -9.28 20.04
CA TRP A 497 10.62 -9.74 18.71
C TRP A 497 11.85 -10.27 17.97
N LYS A 498 12.03 -11.59 17.99
CA LYS A 498 13.10 -12.27 17.24
C LYS A 498 12.81 -12.25 15.75
N PHE A 499 13.86 -12.24 14.93
CA PHE A 499 13.74 -12.53 13.50
C PHE A 499 13.47 -14.03 13.28
N TRP A 500 12.92 -14.36 12.12
CA TRP A 500 12.59 -15.72 11.71
C TRP A 500 13.84 -16.50 11.32
N ASP A 501 14.11 -17.59 12.04
CA ASP A 501 15.14 -18.56 11.68
C ASP A 501 14.49 -19.71 10.90
N SER A 502 14.68 -19.73 9.57
CA SER A 502 14.10 -20.79 8.74
C SER A 502 14.73 -22.17 8.99
N ALA A 503 15.95 -22.26 9.54
CA ALA A 503 16.59 -23.52 9.90
C ALA A 503 16.08 -24.08 11.25
N ALA A 504 15.43 -23.26 12.08
CA ALA A 504 14.78 -23.74 13.29
C ALA A 504 13.64 -24.72 12.98
N LYS A 505 13.58 -25.81 13.76
CA LYS A 505 12.44 -26.75 13.78
C LYS A 505 11.15 -26.03 14.20
N GLU A 506 11.26 -25.16 15.20
CA GLU A 506 10.19 -24.36 15.77
C GLU A 506 10.59 -22.88 15.73
N PRO A 507 10.46 -22.22 14.56
CA PRO A 507 10.83 -20.82 14.40
C PRO A 507 9.95 -19.90 15.26
N SER A 508 10.52 -18.77 15.67
CA SER A 508 9.88 -17.80 16.58
C SER A 508 9.09 -16.75 15.80
N PHE A 509 7.90 -16.39 16.31
CA PHE A 509 7.13 -15.23 15.88
C PHE A 509 6.52 -14.51 17.08
N LEU A 510 6.21 -13.22 16.96
CA LEU A 510 5.58 -12.47 18.06
C LEU A 510 4.06 -12.61 18.00
N ILE A 511 3.42 -12.97 19.12
CA ILE A 511 1.96 -12.89 19.22
C ILE A 511 1.59 -11.52 19.79
N LEU A 512 0.81 -10.75 19.02
CA LEU A 512 0.32 -9.42 19.37
C LEU A 512 -1.09 -9.55 20.00
N ASP A 513 -1.19 -9.27 21.30
CA ASP A 513 -2.39 -9.58 22.09
C ASP A 513 -2.49 -8.74 23.38
N ALA A 514 -3.72 -8.64 23.92
CA ALA A 514 -4.04 -8.05 25.22
C ALA A 514 -5.41 -8.58 25.72
N ASP A 515 -5.59 -8.63 27.03
CA ASP A 515 -6.94 -8.84 27.61
C ASP A 515 -7.71 -7.51 27.74
N PHE A 516 -8.70 -7.44 28.63
CA PHE A 516 -9.44 -6.20 28.88
C PHE A 516 -8.57 -5.13 29.57
N GLU A 517 -7.66 -5.54 30.46
CA GLU A 517 -6.88 -4.68 31.35
C GLU A 517 -5.42 -4.54 30.90
N ALA A 518 -4.80 -5.63 30.42
CA ALA A 518 -3.35 -5.77 30.35
C ALA A 518 -2.83 -6.32 29.01
N LEU A 519 -1.57 -5.96 28.71
CA LEU A 519 -0.82 -6.46 27.56
C LEU A 519 -0.53 -7.96 27.68
N ARG A 520 -0.70 -8.72 26.58
CA ARG A 520 -0.48 -10.19 26.53
C ARG A 520 0.46 -10.63 25.40
N ILE A 521 1.30 -9.70 24.92
CA ILE A 521 2.34 -9.97 23.92
C ILE A 521 3.30 -11.06 24.43
N ARG A 522 3.56 -12.06 23.59
CA ARG A 522 4.29 -13.29 23.95
C ARG A 522 5.02 -13.88 22.74
N GLU A 523 6.02 -14.72 23.00
CA GLU A 523 6.64 -15.55 21.95
C GLU A 523 5.66 -16.65 21.51
N GLY A 524 5.35 -16.69 20.22
CA GLY A 524 4.79 -17.84 19.53
C GLY A 524 5.91 -18.65 18.86
N ARG A 525 5.67 -19.95 18.67
CA ARG A 525 6.64 -20.86 18.03
C ARG A 525 5.97 -21.79 17.03
N GLY A 526 6.76 -22.24 16.06
CA GLY A 526 6.35 -23.23 15.07
C GLY A 526 5.96 -22.60 13.74
N ARG A 527 5.92 -23.45 12.72
CA ARG A 527 5.69 -23.13 11.31
C ARG A 527 4.38 -23.77 10.86
N VAL A 528 3.50 -23.01 10.21
CA VAL A 528 2.27 -23.53 9.60
C VAL A 528 2.55 -23.85 8.14
N THR A 529 2.25 -25.08 7.73
CA THR A 529 2.47 -25.58 6.36
C THR A 529 1.21 -26.23 5.81
N PHE A 530 1.08 -26.31 4.48
CA PHE A 530 -0.02 -27.07 3.85
C PHE A 530 -0.01 -28.57 4.24
N ALA A 531 1.16 -29.13 4.57
CA ALA A 531 1.26 -30.50 5.09
C ALA A 531 0.64 -30.62 6.50
N SER A 532 1.03 -29.75 7.44
CA SER A 532 0.45 -29.74 8.79
C SER A 532 -1.03 -29.40 8.81
N ILE A 533 -1.50 -28.53 7.90
CA ILE A 533 -2.93 -28.25 7.71
C ILE A 533 -3.66 -29.50 7.21
N ARG A 534 -3.10 -30.22 6.23
CA ARG A 534 -3.70 -31.49 5.76
C ARG A 534 -3.81 -32.50 6.89
N THR A 535 -2.73 -32.76 7.63
CA THR A 535 -2.75 -33.68 8.78
C THR A 535 -3.78 -33.28 9.86
N TRP A 536 -3.99 -31.99 10.07
CA TRP A 536 -5.05 -31.51 10.95
C TRP A 536 -6.45 -31.77 10.35
N ILE A 537 -6.69 -31.45 9.07
CA ILE A 537 -7.95 -31.79 8.39
C ILE A 537 -8.22 -33.30 8.47
N ASP A 538 -7.22 -34.14 8.17
CA ASP A 538 -7.33 -35.60 8.22
C ASP A 538 -7.78 -36.11 9.60
N SER A 539 -7.41 -35.40 10.68
CA SER A 539 -7.78 -35.71 12.07
C SER A 539 -9.20 -35.29 12.49
N LEU A 540 -9.91 -34.52 11.66
CA LEU A 540 -11.31 -34.13 11.91
C LEU A 540 -12.27 -35.28 11.55
N ASP A 541 -13.52 -35.16 12.02
CA ASP A 541 -14.59 -36.08 11.62
C ASP A 541 -14.91 -35.99 10.12
N GLU A 542 -15.48 -37.06 9.58
CA GLU A 542 -15.71 -37.23 8.15
C GLU A 542 -16.58 -36.12 7.54
N GLY A 543 -17.68 -35.76 8.19
CA GLY A 543 -18.58 -34.70 7.72
C GLY A 543 -17.92 -33.32 7.76
N MET A 544 -17.07 -33.03 8.75
CA MET A 544 -16.28 -31.81 8.78
C MET A 544 -15.25 -31.76 7.64
N ARG A 545 -14.58 -32.89 7.34
CA ARG A 545 -13.62 -32.99 6.20
C ARG A 545 -14.31 -32.78 4.86
N GLU A 546 -15.46 -33.41 4.63
CA GLU A 546 -16.23 -33.25 3.39
C GLU A 546 -16.61 -31.78 3.16
N ARG A 547 -17.19 -31.12 4.17
CA ARG A 547 -17.56 -29.70 4.09
C ARG A 547 -16.36 -28.77 3.85
N LEU A 548 -15.19 -29.09 4.40
CA LEU A 548 -13.95 -28.35 4.13
C LEU A 548 -13.50 -28.53 2.68
N HIS A 549 -13.61 -29.74 2.11
CA HIS A 549 -13.31 -30.00 0.71
C HIS A 549 -14.30 -29.33 -0.26
N GLU A 550 -15.59 -29.32 0.05
CA GLU A 550 -16.60 -28.58 -0.71
C GLU A 550 -16.31 -27.07 -0.71
N SER A 551 -16.06 -26.50 0.47
CA SER A 551 -15.71 -25.09 0.63
C SER A 551 -14.43 -24.72 -0.12
N ALA A 552 -13.43 -25.60 -0.13
CA ALA A 552 -12.18 -25.39 -0.87
C ALA A 552 -12.40 -25.37 -2.39
N ARG A 553 -13.19 -26.30 -2.93
CA ARG A 553 -13.55 -26.34 -4.37
C ARG A 553 -14.27 -25.07 -4.80
N ALA A 554 -15.29 -24.66 -4.04
CA ALA A 554 -16.04 -23.43 -4.29
C ALA A 554 -15.16 -22.16 -4.22
N TYR A 555 -13.99 -22.22 -3.60
CA TYR A 555 -13.01 -21.13 -3.55
C TYR A 555 -12.01 -21.19 -4.72
N SER A 556 -11.52 -22.38 -5.10
CA SER A 556 -10.64 -22.55 -6.27
C SER A 556 -11.33 -22.18 -7.59
N ASP A 557 -12.64 -22.44 -7.69
CA ASP A 557 -13.43 -22.06 -8.87
C ASP A 557 -13.59 -20.52 -9.00
N GLN A 558 -13.28 -19.76 -7.95
CA GLN A 558 -13.26 -18.29 -7.94
C GLN A 558 -11.85 -17.69 -8.02
N PHE A 559 -10.83 -18.43 -7.57
CA PHE A 559 -9.41 -18.05 -7.62
C PHE A 559 -8.55 -19.24 -8.09
N PRO A 560 -8.27 -19.35 -9.41
CA PRO A 560 -7.36 -20.35 -9.97
C PRO A 560 -5.89 -20.00 -9.75
#